data_AF-A0A7X6Q6D8-F1
#
_entry.id   AF-A0A7X6Q6D8-F1
#
_cell.length_a   1.000
_cell.length_b   1.000
_cell.length_c   1.000
_cell.angle_alpha   90.00
_cell.angle_beta   90.00
_cell.angle_gamma   90.00
#
_symmetry.space_group_name_H-M   'P 1'
#
loop_
_entity.id
_entity.type
_entity.pdbx_description
1 polymer ?
#
loop_
_entity_poly.entity_id
_entity_poly.type
_entity_poly.pdbx_seq_one_letter_code
_entity_poly.pdbx_strand_id
1 'polypeptide(L)'
;MRKHILLSNDDGYNARGIEVLYEALSEIADVTVVAPETNHSGASNSLTLNRPLAVRQAKNGFYYVNGTPSDSVHVALTGMIERKIDLVVAGINNGANLGEDTLY
;
A
#
# COMPACT_ATOMS: atom_id res chain seq x y z
N MET A 1 9.46 -16.64 14.78
CA MET A 1 8.32 -15.70 14.63
C MET A 1 8.10 -15.46 13.15
N ARG A 2 6.84 -15.34 12.73
CA ARG A 2 6.48 -15.03 11.35
C ARG A 2 6.80 -13.55 11.06
N LYS A 3 7.32 -13.27 9.86
CA LYS A 3 7.71 -11.91 9.44
C LYS A 3 6.47 -11.04 9.25
N HIS A 4 6.57 -9.75 9.57
CA HIS A 4 5.49 -8.78 9.35
C HIS A 4 5.76 -7.97 8.08
N ILE A 5 4.88 -8.08 7.10
CA ILE A 5 4.98 -7.37 5.82
C ILE A 5 3.90 -6.29 5.74
N LEU A 6 4.32 -5.08 5.38
CA LEU A 6 3.42 -4.02 4.92
C LEU A 6 3.28 -4.15 3.41
N LEU A 7 2.06 -4.32 2.92
CA LEU A 7 1.73 -4.42 1.49
C LEU A 7 0.98 -3.16 1.02
N SER A 8 1.41 -2.58 -0.10
CA SER A 8 0.79 -1.39 -0.71
C SER A 8 0.79 -1.50 -2.25
N ASN A 9 0.18 -0.53 -2.93
CA ASN A 9 0.23 -0.35 -4.39
C ASN A 9 -0.18 1.10 -4.77
N ASP A 10 -0.15 1.39 -6.06
CA ASP A 10 -0.65 2.63 -6.66
C ASP A 10 -1.98 2.44 -7.41
N ASP A 11 -2.32 1.20 -7.80
CA ASP A 11 -3.61 0.88 -8.43
C ASP A 11 -4.84 1.03 -7.49
N GLY A 12 -4.62 1.03 -6.18
CA GLY A 12 -5.64 1.16 -5.14
C GLY A 12 -5.99 -0.14 -4.41
N TYR A 13 -6.63 -0.01 -3.25
CA TYR A 13 -6.89 -1.13 -2.32
C TYR A 13 -7.79 -2.24 -2.88
N ASN A 14 -8.60 -1.93 -3.90
CA ASN A 14 -9.53 -2.87 -4.54
C ASN A 14 -9.00 -3.42 -5.87
N ALA A 15 -7.72 -3.22 -6.16
CA ALA A 15 -7.09 -3.74 -7.36
C ALA A 15 -6.85 -5.25 -7.26
N ARG A 16 -7.05 -5.98 -8.36
CA ARG A 16 -6.85 -7.43 -8.37
C ARG A 16 -5.40 -7.83 -8.03
N GLY A 17 -4.42 -7.02 -8.45
CA GLY A 17 -3.00 -7.28 -8.22
C GLY A 17 -2.62 -7.33 -6.74
N ILE A 18 -3.17 -6.43 -5.92
CA ILE A 18 -2.87 -6.40 -4.48
C ILE A 18 -3.60 -7.52 -3.72
N GLU A 19 -4.80 -7.90 -4.14
CA GLU A 19 -5.51 -9.06 -3.56
C GLU A 19 -4.74 -10.37 -3.77
N VAL A 20 -4.29 -10.64 -4.99
CA VAL A 20 -3.53 -11.85 -5.32
C VAL A 20 -2.20 -11.88 -4.58
N LEU A 21 -1.51 -10.74 -4.49
CA LEU A 21 -0.26 -10.65 -3.75
C LEU A 21 -0.45 -10.83 -2.24
N TYR A 22 -1.54 -10.29 -1.68
CA TYR A 22 -1.92 -10.51 -0.29
C TYR A 22 -2.16 -11.99 0.00
N GLU A 23 -2.93 -12.68 -0.84
CA GLU A 23 -3.21 -14.11 -0.69
C GLU A 23 -1.91 -14.93 -0.64
N ALA A 24 -1.01 -14.71 -1.61
CA ALA A 24 0.26 -15.44 -1.69
C ALA A 24 1.21 -15.12 -0.51
N LEU A 25 1.35 -13.86 -0.10
CA LEU A 25 2.23 -13.48 1.01
C LEU A 25 1.68 -13.96 2.36
N SER A 26 0.36 -14.01 2.51
CA SER A 26 -0.30 -14.45 3.75
C SER A 26 -0.11 -15.93 4.06
N GLU A 27 0.39 -16.73 3.11
CA GLU A 27 0.81 -18.12 3.35
C GLU A 27 2.14 -18.22 4.12
N ILE A 28 2.99 -17.19 4.06
CA ILE A 28 4.34 -17.23 4.65
C ILE A 28 4.62 -16.11 5.67
N ALA A 29 3.85 -15.03 5.65
CA ALA A 29 4.03 -13.85 6.49
C ALA A 29 2.72 -13.41 7.17
N ASP A 30 2.83 -12.57 8.19
CA ASP A 30 1.70 -11.75 8.62
C ASP A 30 1.69 -10.50 7.74
N VAL A 31 0.57 -10.21 7.08
CA VAL A 31 0.49 -9.15 6.07
C VAL A 31 -0.55 -8.11 6.49
N THR A 32 -0.13 -6.85 6.57
CA THR A 32 -1.03 -5.70 6.71
C THR A 32 -1.07 -4.96 5.38
N VAL A 33 -2.28 -4.73 4.85
CA VAL A 33 -2.48 -4.00 3.59
C VAL A 33 -2.88 -2.56 3.89
N VAL A 34 -2.15 -1.60 3.31
CA VAL A 34 -2.49 -0.17 3.32
C VAL A 34 -2.25 0.41 1.93
N ALA A 35 -3.31 0.84 1.27
CA ALA A 35 -3.28 1.28 -0.13
C ALA A 35 -4.16 2.53 -0.34
N PRO A 36 -4.02 3.26 -1.46
CA PRO A 36 -4.89 4.40 -1.70
C PRO A 36 -6.33 3.97 -2.00
N GLU A 37 -7.29 4.87 -1.73
CA GLU A 37 -8.72 4.67 -2.00
C GLU A 37 -9.01 4.55 -3.51
N THR A 38 -8.26 5.28 -4.33
CA THR A 38 -8.40 5.36 -5.78
C THR A 38 -7.07 5.05 -6.48
N ASN A 39 -7.14 4.74 -7.77
CA ASN A 39 -5.94 4.58 -8.60
C ASN A 39 -5.18 5.92 -8.69
N HIS A 40 -3.87 5.86 -8.45
CA HIS A 40 -2.93 6.99 -8.50
C HIS A 40 -1.70 6.67 -9.37
N SER A 41 -1.85 5.86 -10.43
CA SER A 41 -0.77 5.60 -11.37
C SER A 41 -0.21 6.92 -11.94
N GLY A 42 1.10 7.13 -11.78
CA GLY A 42 1.79 8.37 -12.18
C GLY A 42 1.72 9.52 -11.16
N ALA A 43 1.29 9.28 -9.92
CA ALA A 43 1.29 10.29 -8.86
C ALA A 43 2.68 10.59 -8.28
N SER A 44 3.75 9.92 -8.74
CA SER A 44 5.10 10.00 -8.18
C SER A 44 5.09 9.83 -6.65
N ASN A 45 6.15 10.29 -5.97
CA ASN A 45 6.27 10.23 -4.51
C ASN A 45 5.58 11.42 -3.81
N SER A 46 4.42 11.85 -4.29
CA SER A 46 3.72 13.01 -3.73
C SER A 46 3.16 12.72 -2.34
N LEU A 47 3.28 13.68 -1.41
CA LEU A 47 2.69 13.61 -0.07
C LEU A 47 1.58 14.65 0.06
N THR A 48 0.47 14.28 0.66
CA THR A 48 -0.65 15.19 0.91
C THR A 48 -0.37 16.05 2.15
N LEU A 49 -0.09 17.34 1.95
CA LEU A 49 0.20 18.30 3.03
C LEU A 49 -0.89 19.35 3.26
N ASN A 50 -1.83 19.50 2.31
CA ASN A 50 -2.80 20.60 2.28
C ASN A 50 -4.20 20.22 2.82
N ARG A 51 -4.43 18.95 3.16
CA ARG A 51 -5.69 18.45 3.72
C ARG A 51 -5.43 17.26 4.67
N PRO A 52 -6.33 16.99 5.63
CA PRO A 52 -6.18 15.82 6.50
C PRO A 52 -6.36 14.50 5.72
N LEU A 53 -5.58 13.49 6.12
CA LEU A 53 -5.71 12.11 5.67
C LEU A 53 -6.66 11.34 6.60
N ALA A 54 -7.47 10.47 6.02
CA ALA A 54 -8.36 9.55 6.70
C ALA A 54 -7.99 8.12 6.33
N VAL A 55 -7.90 7.26 7.36
CA VAL A 55 -7.71 5.82 7.19
C VAL A 55 -9.03 5.13 7.45
N ARG A 56 -9.41 4.22 6.55
CA ARG A 56 -10.63 3.42 6.66
C ARG A 56 -10.29 1.96 6.44
N GLN A 57 -11.14 1.07 6.93
CA GLN A 57 -10.98 -0.37 6.72
C GLN A 57 -12.10 -0.88 5.81
N ALA A 58 -11.72 -1.59 4.75
CA ALA A 58 -12.65 -2.24 3.84
C ALA A 58 -13.14 -3.59 4.40
N LYS A 59 -14.19 -4.15 3.79
CA LYS A 59 -14.80 -5.41 4.24
C LYS A 59 -13.84 -6.61 4.17
N ASN A 60 -12.86 -6.58 3.28
CA ASN A 60 -11.81 -7.59 3.15
C ASN A 60 -10.69 -7.44 4.20
N GLY A 61 -10.80 -6.46 5.10
CA GLY A 61 -9.82 -6.19 6.15
C GLY A 61 -8.69 -5.24 5.74
N PHE A 62 -8.60 -4.86 4.47
CA PHE A 62 -7.56 -3.95 3.99
C PHE A 62 -7.81 -2.53 4.49
N TYR A 63 -6.74 -1.84 4.85
CA TYR A 63 -6.82 -0.41 5.13
C TYR A 63 -6.62 0.37 3.84
N TYR A 64 -7.33 1.49 3.75
CA TYR A 64 -7.15 2.42 2.65
C TYR A 64 -7.15 3.87 3.10
N VAL A 65 -6.42 4.69 2.36
CA VAL A 65 -6.19 6.10 2.66
C VAL A 65 -6.73 6.97 1.52
N ASN A 66 -7.39 8.08 1.85
CA ASN A 66 -7.81 9.10 0.88
C ASN A 66 -6.63 10.00 0.42
N GLY A 67 -5.48 9.38 0.15
CA GLY A 67 -4.22 10.03 -0.20
C GLY A 67 -3.45 9.22 -1.24
N THR A 68 -2.17 9.52 -1.38
CA THR A 68 -1.29 8.89 -2.37
C THR A 68 -0.76 7.53 -1.88
N PRO A 69 -0.06 6.77 -2.74
CA PRO A 69 0.67 5.57 -2.30
C PRO A 69 1.71 5.88 -1.22
N SER A 70 2.42 7.01 -1.35
CA SER A 70 3.39 7.46 -0.34
C SER A 70 2.72 7.79 0.99
N ASP A 71 1.56 8.46 0.96
CA ASP A 71 0.77 8.72 2.17
C ASP A 71 0.34 7.42 2.85
N SER A 72 -0.06 6.41 2.07
CA SER A 72 -0.48 5.10 2.57
C SER A 72 0.62 4.42 3.36
N VAL A 73 1.84 4.39 2.83
CA VAL A 73 3.02 3.84 3.52
C VAL A 73 3.42 4.71 4.71
N HIS A 74 3.39 6.04 4.57
CA HIS A 74 3.78 6.97 5.63
C HIS A 74 2.87 6.85 6.86
N VAL A 75 1.55 6.87 6.66
CA VAL A 75 0.56 6.73 7.74
C VAL A 75 0.68 5.37 8.42
N ALA A 76 0.88 4.31 7.63
CA ALA A 76 1.07 2.96 8.17
C ALA A 76 2.25 2.89 9.16
N LEU A 77 3.39 3.46 8.78
CA LEU A 77 4.65 3.40 9.55
C LEU A 77 4.69 4.38 10.74
N THR A 78 3.98 5.51 10.67
CA THR A 78 4.12 6.59 11.66
C THR A 78 3.00 6.68 12.68
N GLY A 79 1.82 6.10 12.41
CA GLY A 79 0.67 6.29 13.28
C GLY A 79 -0.36 5.16 13.35
N MET A 80 -0.23 4.11 12.52
CA MET A 80 -1.24 3.04 12.48
C MET A 80 -0.74 1.70 13.06
N ILE A 81 0.50 1.32 12.74
CA ILE A 81 1.01 -0.02 13.02
C ILE A 81 2.03 0.03 14.15
N GLU A 82 1.66 -0.46 15.34
CA GLU A 82 2.57 -0.51 16.50
C GLU A 82 3.58 -1.66 16.41
N ARG A 83 3.19 -2.76 15.75
CA ARG A 83 4.06 -3.92 15.57
C ARG A 83 5.13 -3.62 14.51
N LYS A 84 6.40 -3.88 14.84
CA LYS A 84 7.52 -3.78 13.90
C LYS A 84 7.19 -4.40 12.54
N ILE A 85 7.42 -3.65 11.48
CA ILE A 85 7.38 -4.12 10.08
C ILE A 85 8.80 -4.56 9.69
N ASP A 86 8.91 -5.76 9.13
CA ASP A 86 10.19 -6.32 8.67
C ASP A 86 10.48 -5.98 7.20
N LEU A 87 9.44 -5.79 6.39
CA LEU A 87 9.55 -5.58 4.94
C LEU A 87 8.34 -4.78 4.42
N VAL A 88 8.58 -3.93 3.44
CA VAL A 88 7.53 -3.29 2.62
C VAL A 88 7.55 -3.92 1.24
N VAL A 89 6.38 -4.31 0.74
CA VAL A 89 6.19 -4.83 -0.62
C VAL A 89 5.16 -3.96 -1.32
N ALA A 90 5.43 -3.56 -2.57
CA ALA A 90 4.53 -2.75 -3.38
C ALA A 90 4.19 -3.46 -4.70
N GLY A 91 2.90 -3.52 -5.04
CA GLY A 91 2.38 -4.13 -6.27
C GLY A 91 1.20 -5.08 -6.03
N ILE A 92 0.93 -6.04 -6.92
CA ILE A 92 1.49 -6.19 -8.27
C ILE A 92 0.87 -5.12 -9.17
N ASN A 93 1.70 -4.30 -9.80
CA ASN A 93 1.24 -3.23 -10.68
C ASN A 93 0.61 -3.80 -11.96
N ASN A 94 -0.47 -3.18 -12.46
CA ASN A 94 -1.03 -3.47 -13.78
C ASN A 94 -0.27 -2.74 -14.89
N GLY A 95 1.01 -3.07 -15.04
CA GLY A 95 1.91 -2.43 -15.99
C GLY A 95 3.36 -2.73 -15.63
N ALA A 96 4.26 -2.51 -16.57
CA ALA A 96 5.69 -2.61 -16.31
C ALA A 96 6.23 -1.23 -15.95
N ASN A 97 7.03 -1.12 -14.90
CA ASN A 97 7.84 0.06 -14.62
C ASN A 97 9.26 -0.21 -15.13
N LEU A 98 9.60 0.30 -16.33
CA LEU A 98 10.89 0.04 -17.00
C LEU A 98 11.62 1.35 -17.32
N GLY A 99 12.92 1.40 -17.08
CA GLY A 99 13.72 2.59 -17.44
C GLY A 99 13.31 3.84 -16.68
N GLU A 100 12.95 4.90 -17.41
CA GLU A 100 12.56 6.21 -16.84
C GLU A 100 11.25 6.17 -16.04
N ASP A 101 10.41 5.15 -16.23
CA ASP A 101 9.14 4.97 -15.51
C ASP A 101 9.32 4.84 -13.98
N THR A 102 10.54 4.53 -13.51
CA THR A 102 10.84 4.41 -12.07
C THR A 102 10.96 5.76 -11.36
N LEU A 103 11.04 6.87 -12.10
CA LEU A 103 11.10 8.22 -11.54
C LEU A 103 9.72 8.81 -11.21
N TYR A 104 8.64 8.17 -11.68
CA TYR A 104 7.25 8.67 -11.68
C TYR A 104 6.30 7.73 -10.94
#